data_AF-W7KME7-F1
#
_entry.id   AF-W7KME7-F1
#
_cell.length_a   1.000
_cell.length_b   1.000
_cell.length_c   1.000
_cell.angle_alpha   90.00
_cell.angle_beta   90.00
_cell.angle_gamma   90.00
#
_symmetry.space_group_name_H-M   'P 1'
#
loop_
_entity.id
_entity.type
_entity.pdbx_description
1 polymer ?
#
loop_
_entity_poly.entity_id
_entity_poly.type
_entity_poly.pdbx_seq_one_letter_code
_entity_poly.pdbx_strand_id
1 'polypeptide(L)'
;MKFSFFYSLLFLGLIVVSSLYYPLVPFLVALALVRRKLVILIDLAIASLSFLILDVTSKEFLYVFTLRALVYINLFVVLSEAVDKSTILDLFGEKGVPIIVALSYYPYFYDLAMQVLFNMRARNEKFNPVKVSRPIIVEMLKVAENLYVAYTVKLYGKYSGKVNLFPSRYDVIVLIMGVASLCLSLVLYLYLGQ
;
A
#
# COMPACT_ATOMS: atom_id res chain seq x y z
N MET A 1 12.51 4.26 6.10
CA MET A 1 11.88 5.46 6.68
C MET A 1 10.46 5.06 6.95
N LYS A 2 9.98 5.22 8.19
CA LYS A 2 8.62 4.86 8.55
C LYS A 2 7.78 6.12 8.70
N PHE A 3 6.63 6.17 8.05
CA PHE A 3 5.63 7.24 8.13
C PHE A 3 4.50 6.79 9.03
N SER A 4 3.86 7.74 9.71
CA SER A 4 2.63 7.45 10.44
C SER A 4 1.50 7.11 9.45
N PHE A 5 0.66 6.16 9.83
CA PHE A 5 -0.49 5.71 9.05
C PHE A 5 -1.43 6.88 8.73
N PHE A 6 -1.67 7.77 9.70
CA PHE A 6 -2.55 8.93 9.52
C PHE A 6 -2.06 9.86 8.41
N TYR A 7 -0.81 10.30 8.50
CA TYR A 7 -0.21 11.23 7.54
C TYR A 7 -0.03 10.59 6.16
N SER A 8 0.18 9.27 6.12
CA SER A 8 0.20 8.49 4.88
C SER A 8 -1.15 8.47 4.18
N LEU A 9 -2.24 8.37 4.94
CA LEU A 9 -3.60 8.40 4.41
C LEU A 9 -3.96 9.79 3.87
N LEU A 10 -3.58 10.85 4.59
CA LEU A 10 -3.73 12.23 4.11
C LEU A 10 -2.94 12.47 2.82
N PHE A 11 -1.68 12.05 2.79
CA PHE A 11 -0.84 12.14 1.60
C PHE A 11 -1.44 11.39 0.42
N LEU A 12 -1.92 10.16 0.62
CA LEU A 12 -2.59 9.38 -0.41
C LEU A 12 -3.82 10.13 -0.94
N GLY A 13 -4.64 10.69 -0.06
CA GLY A 13 -5.79 11.51 -0.45
C GLY A 13 -5.39 12.70 -1.33
N LEU A 14 -4.35 13.44 -0.93
CA LEU A 14 -3.83 14.59 -1.69
C LEU A 14 -3.32 14.18 -3.08
N ILE A 15 -2.57 13.07 -3.19
CA ILE A 15 -2.04 12.61 -4.47
C ILE A 15 -3.15 12.07 -5.38
N VAL A 16 -4.14 11.36 -4.84
CA VAL A 16 -5.29 10.87 -5.63
C VAL A 16 -6.06 12.05 -6.20
N VAL A 17 -6.38 13.06 -5.38
CA VAL A 17 -7.06 14.28 -5.83
C VAL A 17 -6.21 15.02 -6.86
N SER A 18 -4.90 15.17 -6.62
CA SER A 18 -3.94 15.76 -7.57
C SER A 18 -3.97 15.06 -8.94
N SER A 19 -4.08 13.73 -8.96
CA SER A 19 -4.11 12.92 -10.19
C SER A 19 -5.37 13.08 -11.03
N LEU A 20 -6.45 13.59 -10.43
CA LEU A 20 -7.68 13.91 -11.15
C LEU A 20 -7.51 15.13 -12.05
N TYR A 21 -6.72 16.11 -11.62
CA TYR A 21 -6.49 17.36 -12.36
C TYR A 21 -5.43 17.19 -13.44
N TYR A 22 -4.19 16.86 -13.07
CA TYR A 22 -3.08 16.71 -14.02
C TYR A 22 -2.18 15.54 -13.59
N PRO A 23 -2.32 14.34 -14.20
CA PRO A 23 -1.76 13.09 -13.67
C PRO A 23 -0.22 12.98 -13.76
N LEU A 24 0.43 13.85 -14.55
CA LEU A 24 1.87 13.81 -14.75
C LEU A 24 2.64 14.27 -13.49
N VAL A 25 2.16 15.30 -12.80
CA VAL A 25 2.76 15.77 -11.54
C VAL A 25 2.77 14.69 -10.45
N PRO A 26 1.62 14.07 -10.09
CA PRO A 26 1.62 13.01 -9.09
C PRO A 26 2.38 11.76 -9.55
N PHE A 27 2.48 11.51 -10.86
CA PHE A 27 3.36 10.45 -11.40
C PHE A 27 4.83 10.71 -11.10
N LEU A 28 5.32 11.92 -11.33
CA LEU A 28 6.70 12.30 -10.98
C LEU A 28 6.95 12.23 -9.48
N VAL A 29 5.99 12.66 -8.66
CA VAL A 29 6.09 12.56 -7.19
C VAL A 29 6.13 11.10 -6.74
N ALA A 30 5.29 10.24 -7.32
CA ALA A 30 5.30 8.80 -7.03
C ALA A 30 6.64 8.15 -7.43
N LEU A 31 7.18 8.48 -8.61
CA LEU A 31 8.50 8.01 -9.05
C LEU A 31 9.63 8.45 -8.12
N ALA A 32 9.61 9.70 -7.65
CA ALA A 32 10.62 10.21 -6.73
C ALA A 32 10.62 9.48 -5.37
N LEU A 33 9.47 8.94 -4.96
CA LEU A 33 9.31 8.16 -3.73
C LEU A 33 9.74 6.69 -3.89
N VAL A 34 9.70 6.15 -5.11
CA VAL A 34 10.12 4.77 -5.39
C VAL A 34 11.64 4.66 -5.25
N ARG A 35 12.10 3.73 -4.41
CA ARG A 35 13.54 3.52 -4.15
C ARG A 35 14.22 2.59 -5.15
N ARG A 36 13.44 1.77 -5.85
CA ARG A 36 13.94 0.69 -6.71
C ARG A 36 14.16 1.22 -8.13
N LYS A 37 15.42 1.44 -8.52
CA LYS A 37 15.81 1.98 -9.84
C LYS A 37 15.20 1.21 -11.02
N LEU A 38 15.08 -0.12 -10.91
CA LEU A 38 14.46 -0.95 -11.95
C LEU A 38 12.97 -0.65 -12.12
N VAL A 39 12.24 -0.40 -11.03
CA VAL A 39 10.81 -0.05 -11.10
C VAL A 39 10.63 1.29 -11.81
N ILE A 40 11.48 2.29 -11.49
CA ILE A 40 11.48 3.60 -12.15
C ILE A 40 11.70 3.46 -13.67
N LEU A 41 12.69 2.66 -14.08
CA LEU A 41 12.98 2.42 -15.50
C LEU A 41 11.82 1.74 -16.22
N ILE A 42 11.20 0.74 -15.58
CA ILE A 42 10.05 0.03 -16.12
C ILE A 42 8.86 0.98 -16.27
N ASP A 43 8.56 1.80 -15.26
CA ASP A 43 7.44 2.75 -15.32
C ASP A 43 7.63 3.80 -16.41
N LEU A 44 8.85 4.32 -16.57
CA LEU A 44 9.18 5.26 -17.65
C LEU A 44 9.07 4.58 -19.03
N ALA A 45 9.49 3.32 -19.15
CA ALA A 45 9.33 2.55 -20.38
C ALA A 45 7.84 2.32 -20.70
N ILE A 46 7.03 1.96 -19.70
CA ILE A 46 5.58 1.77 -19.88
C ILE A 46 4.90 3.08 -20.25
N ALA A 47 5.21 4.19 -19.57
CA ALA A 47 4.65 5.50 -19.86
C ALA A 47 5.00 5.96 -21.28
N SER A 48 6.27 5.84 -21.69
CA SER A 48 6.71 6.23 -23.03
C SER A 48 6.13 5.34 -24.14
N LEU A 49 6.14 4.01 -23.97
CA LEU A 49 5.51 3.08 -24.92
C LEU A 49 4.00 3.31 -25.01
N SER A 50 3.33 3.53 -23.87
CA SER A 50 1.90 3.81 -23.86
C SER A 50 1.58 5.11 -24.57
N PHE A 51 2.40 6.16 -24.42
CA PHE A 51 2.21 7.41 -25.15
C PHE A 51 2.34 7.19 -26.65
N LEU A 52 3.41 6.55 -27.11
CA LEU A 52 3.64 6.29 -28.54
C LEU A 52 2.52 5.46 -29.19
N ILE A 53 2.05 4.41 -28.51
CA ILE A 53 0.96 3.56 -29.03
C ILE A 53 -0.35 4.35 -29.12
N LEU A 54 -0.64 5.18 -28.10
CA LEU A 54 -1.89 5.95 -28.04
C LEU A 54 -1.90 7.12 -29.02
N ASP A 55 -0.74 7.73 -29.27
CA ASP A 55 -0.54 8.76 -30.28
C ASP A 55 -0.80 8.20 -31.70
N VAL A 56 -0.17 7.07 -32.03
CA VAL A 56 -0.37 6.38 -33.33
C VAL A 56 -1.82 5.92 -33.53
N THR A 57 -2.54 5.59 -32.46
CA THR A 57 -3.95 5.17 -32.53
C THR A 57 -4.94 6.31 -32.35
N SER A 58 -4.46 7.56 -32.23
CA SER A 58 -5.25 8.77 -32.00
C SER A 58 -6.18 8.68 -30.78
N LYS A 59 -5.74 7.96 -29.74
CA LYS A 59 -6.46 7.74 -28.46
C LYS A 59 -5.69 8.32 -27.28
N GLU A 60 -5.10 9.50 -27.46
CA GLU A 60 -4.30 10.20 -26.45
C GLU A 60 -5.04 10.41 -25.12
N PHE A 61 -6.36 10.59 -25.16
CA PHE A 61 -7.19 10.74 -23.96
C PHE A 61 -7.08 9.55 -22.99
N LEU A 62 -6.69 8.36 -23.48
CA LEU A 62 -6.49 7.18 -22.63
C LEU A 62 -5.20 7.24 -21.82
N TYR A 63 -4.24 8.09 -22.20
CA TYR A 63 -2.92 8.17 -21.56
C TYR A 63 -3.01 8.61 -20.10
N VAL A 64 -4.01 9.44 -19.78
CA VAL A 64 -4.35 9.87 -18.42
C VAL A 64 -4.59 8.65 -17.50
N PHE A 65 -5.25 7.60 -18.00
CA PHE A 65 -5.52 6.40 -17.21
C PHE A 65 -4.24 5.57 -16.98
N THR A 66 -3.35 5.49 -17.97
CA THR A 66 -2.05 4.81 -17.79
C THR A 66 -1.24 5.48 -16.68
N LEU A 67 -1.13 6.81 -16.72
CA LEU A 67 -0.38 7.55 -15.68
C LEU A 67 -1.01 7.37 -14.29
N ARG A 68 -2.34 7.46 -14.17
CA ARG A 68 -3.05 7.22 -12.90
C ARG A 68 -2.82 5.81 -12.37
N ALA A 69 -2.87 4.79 -13.23
CA ALA A 69 -2.61 3.42 -12.84
C ALA A 69 -1.20 3.25 -12.25
N LEU A 70 -0.18 3.81 -12.92
CA LEU A 70 1.20 3.78 -12.42
C LEU A 70 1.36 4.53 -11.09
N VAL A 71 0.72 5.68 -10.93
CA VAL A 71 0.68 6.42 -9.65
C VAL A 71 0.14 5.53 -8.52
N TYR A 72 -1.00 4.88 -8.73
CA TYR A 72 -1.64 4.06 -7.71
C TYR A 72 -0.83 2.82 -7.35
N ILE A 73 -0.25 2.16 -8.34
CA ILE A 73 0.63 1.00 -8.13
C ILE A 73 1.87 1.43 -7.32
N ASN A 74 2.50 2.54 -7.70
CA ASN A 74 3.69 3.03 -7.01
C ASN A 74 3.40 3.49 -5.58
N LEU A 75 2.31 4.22 -5.37
CA LEU A 75 1.87 4.60 -4.03
C LEU A 75 1.60 3.38 -3.16
N PHE A 76 0.94 2.36 -3.70
CA PHE A 76 0.69 1.11 -2.99
C PHE A 76 2.00 0.45 -2.55
N VAL A 77 2.97 0.31 -3.46
CA VAL A 77 4.27 -0.28 -3.14
C VAL A 77 5.00 0.55 -2.08
N VAL A 78 5.11 1.86 -2.27
CA VAL A 78 5.82 2.76 -1.34
C VAL A 78 5.18 2.73 0.05
N LEU A 79 3.86 2.88 0.15
CA LEU A 79 3.17 2.91 1.43
C LEU A 79 3.19 1.54 2.13
N SER A 80 3.14 0.44 1.37
CA SER A 80 3.24 -0.90 1.96
C SER A 80 4.56 -1.15 2.70
N GLU A 81 5.66 -0.56 2.22
CA GLU A 81 6.99 -0.68 2.82
C GLU A 81 7.25 0.39 3.89
N ALA A 82 6.70 1.58 3.70
CA ALA A 82 7.08 2.76 4.48
C ALA A 82 6.10 3.11 5.61
N VAL A 83 4.91 2.51 5.71
CA VAL A 83 3.96 2.83 6.80
C VAL A 83 4.29 2.08 8.09
N ASP A 84 4.32 2.78 9.22
CA ASP A 84 4.40 2.17 10.53
C ASP A 84 3.05 1.60 10.97
N LYS A 85 2.92 0.27 10.88
CA LYS A 85 1.71 -0.45 11.28
C LYS A 85 1.31 -0.21 12.75
N SER A 86 2.25 0.12 13.63
CA SER A 86 1.94 0.39 15.05
C SER A 86 1.07 1.64 15.24
N THR A 87 1.25 2.64 14.37
CA THR A 87 0.48 3.90 14.40
C THR A 87 -0.99 3.75 13.98
N ILE A 88 -1.40 2.55 13.52
CA ILE A 88 -2.81 2.22 13.33
C ILE A 88 -3.55 2.25 14.68
N LEU A 89 -2.88 1.88 15.79
CA LEU A 89 -3.49 1.96 17.12
C LEU A 89 -3.70 3.40 17.59
N ASP A 90 -2.85 4.34 17.15
CA ASP A 90 -3.05 5.76 17.50
C ASP A 90 -4.35 6.31 16.90
N LEU A 91 -4.79 5.76 15.76
CA LEU A 91 -6.02 6.17 15.09
C LEU A 91 -7.26 5.41 15.57
N PHE A 92 -7.14 4.09 15.72
CA PHE A 92 -8.28 3.20 15.96
C PHE A 92 -8.36 2.67 17.41
N GLY A 93 -7.38 2.98 18.26
CA GLY A 93 -7.29 2.47 19.62
C GLY A 93 -7.34 0.94 19.66
N GLU A 94 -8.05 0.39 20.65
CA GLU A 94 -8.28 -1.06 20.78
C GLU A 94 -8.92 -1.71 19.54
N LYS A 95 -9.77 -0.96 18.81
CA LYS A 95 -10.42 -1.47 17.60
C LYS A 95 -9.43 -1.69 16.45
N GLY A 96 -8.23 -1.11 16.52
CA GLY A 96 -7.15 -1.34 15.56
C GLY A 96 -6.33 -2.61 15.82
N VAL A 97 -6.48 -3.23 16.99
CA VAL A 97 -5.71 -4.45 17.36
C VAL A 97 -5.94 -5.60 16.39
N PRO A 98 -7.18 -5.96 15.99
CA PRO A 98 -7.40 -7.03 15.01
C PRO A 98 -6.72 -6.76 13.67
N ILE A 99 -6.67 -5.50 13.23
CA ILE A 99 -6.05 -5.08 11.96
C ILE A 99 -4.53 -5.33 12.03
N ILE A 100 -3.89 -4.92 13.11
CA ILE A 100 -2.44 -5.11 13.28
C ILE A 100 -2.09 -6.58 13.41
N VAL A 101 -2.88 -7.35 14.15
CA VAL A 101 -2.71 -8.80 14.24
C VAL A 101 -2.79 -9.41 12.84
N ALA A 102 -3.83 -9.09 12.07
CA ALA A 102 -3.97 -9.58 10.70
C ALA A 102 -2.77 -9.21 9.81
N LEU A 103 -2.33 -7.94 9.84
CA LEU A 103 -1.19 -7.45 9.06
C LEU A 103 0.16 -8.02 9.50
N SER A 104 0.26 -8.50 10.75
CA SER A 104 1.48 -9.10 11.31
C SER A 104 1.57 -10.59 10.99
N TYR A 105 0.44 -11.29 11.00
CA TYR A 105 0.38 -12.72 10.68
C TYR A 105 0.18 -13.02 9.18
N TYR A 106 -0.17 -12.03 8.36
CA TYR A 106 -0.32 -12.21 6.92
C TYR A 106 0.92 -12.84 6.24
N PRO A 107 2.17 -12.39 6.48
CA PRO A 107 3.35 -13.00 5.87
C PRO A 107 3.52 -14.48 6.27
N TYR A 108 3.26 -14.80 7.55
CA TYR A 108 3.33 -16.15 8.06
C TYR A 108 2.33 -17.09 7.36
N PHE A 109 1.06 -16.66 7.22
CA PHE A 109 0.06 -17.46 6.52
C PHE A 109 0.32 -17.57 5.01
N TYR A 110 0.93 -16.55 4.41
CA TYR A 110 1.38 -16.61 3.02
C TYR A 110 2.47 -17.66 2.82
N ASP A 111 3.50 -17.66 3.68
CA ASP A 111 4.57 -18.66 3.63
C ASP A 111 4.03 -20.07 3.86
N LEU A 112 3.10 -20.24 4.80
CA LEU A 112 2.43 -21.51 5.03
C LEU A 112 1.65 -21.97 3.79
N ALA A 113 0.90 -21.08 3.15
CA ALA A 113 0.18 -21.41 1.92
C ALA A 113 1.13 -21.83 0.79
N MET A 114 2.27 -21.14 0.65
CA MET A 114 3.31 -21.49 -0.33
C MET A 114 3.94 -22.85 -0.04
N GLN A 115 4.21 -23.17 1.23
CA GLN A 115 4.72 -24.48 1.62
C GLN A 115 3.71 -25.60 1.36
N VAL A 116 2.42 -25.37 1.64
CA VAL A 116 1.34 -26.33 1.35
C VAL A 116 1.26 -26.60 -0.15
N LEU A 117 1.29 -25.54 -0.98
CA LEU A 117 1.29 -25.67 -2.43
C LEU A 117 2.52 -26.41 -2.95
N PHE A 118 3.70 -26.08 -2.42
CA PHE A 118 4.95 -26.76 -2.76
C PHE A 118 4.89 -28.25 -2.43
N ASN A 119 4.41 -28.61 -1.24
CA ASN A 119 4.28 -29.99 -0.80
C ASN A 119 3.28 -30.79 -1.64
N MET A 120 2.14 -30.20 -2.05
CA MET A 120 1.22 -30.87 -2.98
C MET A 120 1.85 -31.08 -4.35
N ARG A 121 2.57 -30.07 -4.87
CA ARG A 121 3.29 -30.18 -6.15
C ARG A 121 4.36 -31.28 -6.10
N ALA A 122 5.12 -31.37 -5.01
CA ALA A 122 6.12 -32.42 -4.80
C ALA A 122 5.51 -33.83 -4.76
N ARG A 123 4.23 -33.95 -4.35
CA ARG A 123 3.48 -35.21 -4.32
C ARG A 123 2.73 -35.52 -5.62
N ASN A 124 2.90 -34.69 -6.68
CA ASN A 124 2.12 -34.77 -7.91
C ASN A 124 0.60 -34.77 -7.70
N GLU A 125 0.11 -34.14 -6.62
CA GLU A 125 -1.32 -33.99 -6.40
C GLU A 125 -1.87 -32.84 -7.25
N LYS A 126 -3.04 -33.06 -7.86
CA LYS A 126 -3.78 -32.00 -8.56
C LYS A 126 -4.24 -30.95 -7.55
N PHE A 127 -4.25 -29.69 -7.96
CA PHE A 127 -4.77 -28.60 -7.14
C PHE A 127 -6.22 -28.89 -6.70
N ASN A 128 -6.45 -28.92 -5.40
CA ASN A 128 -7.77 -29.08 -4.81
C ASN A 128 -7.93 -28.06 -3.67
N PRO A 129 -8.89 -27.11 -3.76
CA PRO A 129 -9.04 -26.03 -2.80
C PRO A 129 -9.32 -26.51 -1.38
N VAL A 130 -10.03 -27.64 -1.22
CA VAL A 130 -10.31 -28.22 0.10
C VAL A 130 -9.05 -28.78 0.74
N LYS A 131 -8.20 -29.46 -0.05
CA LYS A 131 -6.91 -30.00 0.43
C LYS A 131 -5.91 -28.90 0.78
N VAL A 132 -5.91 -27.80 0.02
CA VAL A 132 -5.05 -26.63 0.28
C VAL A 132 -5.50 -25.88 1.53
N SER A 133 -6.79 -25.62 1.66
CA SER A 133 -7.34 -24.79 2.73
C SER A 133 -7.33 -25.48 4.09
N ARG A 134 -7.53 -26.79 4.16
CA ARG A 134 -7.59 -27.54 5.42
C ARG A 134 -6.36 -27.32 6.34
N PRO A 135 -5.11 -27.51 5.90
CA PRO A 135 -3.94 -27.26 6.74
C PRO A 135 -3.80 -25.78 7.13
N ILE A 136 -4.17 -24.86 6.24
CA ILE A 136 -4.15 -23.41 6.51
C ILE A 136 -5.13 -23.06 7.62
N ILE A 137 -6.38 -23.56 7.55
CA ILE A 137 -7.43 -23.30 8.54
C ILE A 137 -7.04 -23.87 9.90
N VAL A 138 -6.49 -25.09 9.93
CA VAL A 138 -6.06 -25.73 11.19
C VAL A 138 -4.95 -24.90 11.86
N GLU A 139 -3.95 -24.45 11.12
CA GLU A 139 -2.89 -23.64 11.70
C GLU A 139 -3.41 -22.26 12.13
N MET A 140 -4.34 -21.67 11.35
CA MET A 140 -4.98 -20.41 11.71
C MET A 140 -5.75 -20.51 13.04
N LEU A 141 -6.47 -21.61 13.27
CA LEU A 141 -7.16 -21.86 14.55
C LEU A 141 -6.17 -21.99 15.72
N LYS A 142 -5.08 -22.74 15.55
CA LYS A 142 -4.04 -22.88 16.59
C LYS A 142 -3.39 -21.55 16.93
N VAL A 143 -3.08 -20.74 15.91
CA VAL A 143 -2.50 -19.40 16.11
C VAL A 143 -3.50 -18.52 16.87
N ALA A 144 -4.78 -18.54 16.51
CA ALA A 144 -5.80 -17.78 17.19
C ALA A 144 -5.95 -18.19 18.67
N GLU A 145 -5.91 -19.48 18.97
CA GLU A 145 -5.94 -20.01 20.35
C GLU A 145 -4.72 -19.55 21.15
N ASN A 146 -3.52 -19.71 20.59
CA ASN A 146 -2.28 -19.25 21.22
C ASN A 146 -2.29 -17.74 21.47
N LEU A 147 -2.82 -16.98 20.52
CA LEU A 147 -2.97 -15.54 20.65
C LEU A 147 -3.95 -15.21 21.79
N TYR A 148 -5.10 -15.87 21.83
CA TYR A 148 -6.09 -15.69 22.89
C TYR A 148 -5.49 -16.00 24.28
N VAL A 149 -4.75 -17.10 24.43
CA VAL A 149 -4.05 -17.42 25.68
C VAL A 149 -3.01 -16.35 26.02
N ALA A 150 -2.21 -15.90 25.05
CA ALA A 150 -1.22 -14.86 25.29
C ALA A 150 -1.84 -13.52 25.72
N TYR A 151 -2.97 -13.12 25.11
CA TYR A 151 -3.69 -11.90 25.48
C TYR A 151 -4.36 -12.04 26.85
N THR A 152 -4.97 -13.19 27.16
CA THR A 152 -5.58 -13.42 28.46
C THR A 152 -4.57 -13.50 29.59
N VAL A 153 -3.36 -14.02 29.34
CA VAL A 153 -2.28 -14.07 30.35
C VAL A 153 -1.58 -12.71 30.54
N LYS A 154 -1.52 -11.86 29.50
CA LYS A 154 -0.67 -10.65 29.49
C LYS A 154 -1.45 -9.31 29.51
N LEU A 155 -2.74 -9.28 29.16
CA LEU A 155 -3.44 -8.06 28.70
C LEU A 155 -4.88 -7.89 29.21
N TYR A 156 -5.25 -8.42 30.38
CA TYR A 156 -6.45 -7.94 31.11
C TYR A 156 -6.31 -6.50 31.66
N GLY A 157 -5.40 -5.69 31.10
CA GLY A 157 -5.32 -4.25 31.34
C GLY A 157 -5.95 -3.50 30.17
N LYS A 158 -6.93 -2.63 30.45
CA LYS A 158 -7.48 -1.67 29.49
C LYS A 158 -6.34 -1.05 28.67
N TYR A 159 -6.45 -1.03 27.35
CA TYR A 159 -5.47 -0.35 26.50
C TYR A 159 -5.44 1.12 26.91
N SER A 160 -4.32 1.54 27.50
CA SER A 160 -4.08 2.91 27.96
C SER A 160 -3.00 3.60 27.13
N GLY A 161 -2.89 3.22 25.85
CA GLY A 161 -1.99 3.89 24.92
C GLY A 161 -2.37 5.37 24.81
N LYS A 162 -1.41 6.26 25.09
CA LYS A 162 -1.57 7.69 24.82
C LYS A 162 -1.49 7.88 23.31
N VAL A 163 -2.58 8.35 22.71
CA VAL A 163 -2.64 8.74 21.29
C VAL A 163 -1.54 9.76 21.02
N ASN A 164 -0.58 9.41 20.16
CA ASN A 164 0.47 10.32 19.75
C ASN A 164 0.35 10.66 18.26
N LEU A 165 -0.25 11.82 17.97
CA LEU A 165 -0.45 12.30 16.59
C LEU A 165 0.63 13.30 16.15
N PHE A 166 1.69 13.51 16.94
CA PHE A 166 2.73 14.46 16.55
C PHE A 166 3.45 13.98 15.28
N PRO A 167 3.55 14.83 14.24
CA PRO A 167 4.16 14.45 12.98
C PRO A 167 5.66 14.26 13.14
N SER A 168 6.18 13.18 12.57
CA SER A 168 7.63 13.04 12.40
C SER A 168 8.14 13.99 11.31
N ARG A 169 9.45 14.27 11.29
CA ARG A 169 10.07 15.06 10.21
C ARG A 169 9.75 14.50 8.82
N TYR A 170 9.66 13.17 8.71
CA TYR A 170 9.34 12.49 7.46
C TYR A 170 7.87 12.65 7.06
N ASP A 171 6.94 12.65 8.02
CA ASP A 171 5.52 12.91 7.76
C ASP A 171 5.31 14.33 7.22
N VAL A 172 6.04 15.32 7.77
CA VAL A 172 5.99 16.70 7.28
C VAL A 172 6.49 16.80 5.83
N ILE A 173 7.60 16.15 5.49
CA ILE A 173 8.14 16.16 4.12
C ILE A 173 7.09 15.56 3.15
N VAL A 174 6.49 14.42 3.50
CA VAL A 174 5.50 13.75 2.67
C VAL A 174 4.24 14.60 2.50
N LEU A 175 3.75 15.25 3.56
CA LEU A 175 2.64 16.19 3.47
C LEU A 175 2.95 17.37 2.56
N ILE A 176 4.12 17.98 2.70
CA ILE A 176 4.55 19.11 1.84
C ILE A 176 4.59 18.65 0.38
N MET A 177 5.13 17.47 0.08
CA MET A 177 5.13 16.92 -1.28
C MET A 177 3.71 16.71 -1.81
N GLY A 178 2.78 16.20 -0.98
CA GLY A 178 1.38 16.02 -1.35
C GLY A 178 0.67 17.35 -1.66
N VAL A 179 0.84 18.35 -0.81
CA VAL A 179 0.26 19.69 -1.01
C VAL A 179 0.87 20.37 -2.23
N ALA A 180 2.20 20.33 -2.37
CA ALA A 180 2.88 20.90 -3.54
C ALA A 180 2.44 20.22 -4.84
N SER A 181 2.28 18.89 -4.84
CA SER A 181 1.74 18.14 -5.97
C SER A 181 0.35 18.65 -6.35
N LEU A 182 -0.55 18.80 -5.37
CA LEU A 182 -1.91 19.24 -5.62
C LEU A 182 -1.96 20.68 -6.15
N CYS A 183 -1.19 21.60 -5.55
CA CYS A 183 -1.08 22.98 -6.03
C CYS A 183 -0.55 23.05 -7.47
N LEU A 184 0.52 22.32 -7.78
CA LEU A 184 1.10 22.27 -9.13
C LEU A 184 0.11 21.68 -10.14
N SER A 185 -0.57 20.59 -9.81
CA SER A 185 -1.57 19.99 -10.68
C SER A 185 -2.74 20.93 -10.96
N LEU A 186 -3.21 21.67 -9.95
CA LEU A 186 -4.28 22.67 -10.12
C LEU A 186 -3.84 23.83 -11.00
N VAL A 187 -2.63 24.37 -10.76
CA VAL A 187 -2.07 25.46 -11.56
C VAL A 187 -1.93 25.01 -13.02
N LEU A 188 -1.32 23.84 -13.26
CA LEU A 188 -1.16 23.32 -14.63
C LEU A 188 -2.50 23.02 -15.29
N TYR A 189 -3.47 22.49 -14.55
CA TYR A 189 -4.82 22.30 -15.07
C TYR A 189 -5.47 23.63 -15.49
N LEU A 190 -5.28 24.71 -14.73
CA LEU A 190 -5.81 26.03 -15.07
C LEU A 190 -5.12 26.66 -16.29
N TYR A 191 -3.81 26.44 -16.48
CA TYR A 191 -3.04 27.07 -17.56
C TYR A 191 -2.95 26.22 -18.85
N LEU A 192 -2.99 24.89 -18.74
CA LEU A 192 -2.82 23.94 -19.85
C LEU A 192 -4.09 23.12 -20.13
N GLY A 193 -5.13 23.24 -19.30
CA GLY A 193 -6.39 22.52 -19.46
C GLY A 193 -7.39 23.18 -20.41
N GLN A 194 -6.92 24.03 -21.33
CA GLN A 194 -7.67 24.45 -22.53
C GLN A 194 -7.31 23.56 -23.72
#